data_AF-A0A537NR34-F1
#
_entry.id   AF-A0A537NR34-F1
#
_cell.length_a   1.000
_cell.length_b   1.000
_cell.length_c   1.000
_cell.angle_alpha   90.00
_cell.angle_beta   90.00
_cell.angle_gamma   90.00
#
_symmetry.space_group_name_H-M   'P 1'
#
loop_
_entity.id
_entity.type
_entity.pdbx_description
1 polymer ?
#
loop_
_entity_poly.entity_id
_entity_poly.type
_entity_poly.pdbx_seq_one_letter_code
_entity_poly.pdbx_strand_id
1 'polypeptide(L)'
;MRCCGVSIAARWRARSPAKRIDSAIFIDGHQHVHLLPQIRDAFLQVAKARAPHAWVRQCGRPTPFMSRIAEGKAFFLDLMSRGFRRRADKLDLRTNPAFAGAYDFADDADFAILFPRFLDRLPDDGVVMCHPGFVDT
;
A
#
# COMPACT_ATOMS: atom_id res chain seq x y z
N MET A 1 6.28 19.56 -19.58
CA MET A 1 5.04 18.78 -19.83
C MET A 1 4.16 18.83 -18.58
N ARG A 2 3.05 19.57 -18.65
CA ARG A 2 2.05 19.66 -17.57
C ARG A 2 1.08 18.50 -17.77
N CYS A 3 0.94 17.61 -16.80
CA CYS A 3 -0.07 16.56 -16.82
C CYS A 3 -0.93 16.62 -15.56
N CYS A 4 -2.12 17.19 -15.75
CA CYS A 4 -3.42 16.82 -15.18
C CYS A 4 -3.43 16.11 -13.80
N GLY A 5 -3.39 16.88 -12.71
CA GLY A 5 -3.64 16.41 -11.33
C GLY A 5 -5.13 16.23 -10.96
N VAL A 6 -6.03 16.11 -11.94
CA VAL A 6 -7.49 16.26 -11.70
C VAL A 6 -8.19 14.94 -11.31
N SER A 7 -7.64 13.76 -11.58
CA SER A 7 -8.40 12.50 -11.42
C SER A 7 -8.44 11.94 -9.98
N ILE A 8 -7.35 12.06 -9.20
CA ILE A 8 -7.37 11.61 -7.81
C ILE A 8 -8.17 12.58 -6.94
N ALA A 9 -8.14 13.89 -7.17
CA ALA A 9 -8.98 14.79 -6.36
C ALA A 9 -10.48 14.63 -6.65
N ALA A 10 -10.85 14.32 -7.90
CA ALA A 10 -12.25 14.27 -8.35
C ALA A 10 -13.01 13.03 -7.83
N ARG A 11 -12.41 11.84 -7.88
CA ARG A 11 -13.07 10.60 -7.39
C ARG A 11 -13.37 10.61 -5.88
N TRP A 12 -12.71 11.49 -5.12
CA TRP A 12 -12.83 11.57 -3.67
C TRP A 12 -13.86 12.60 -3.20
N ARG A 13 -14.35 13.47 -4.09
CA ARG A 13 -15.51 14.35 -3.81
C ARG A 13 -16.85 13.61 -3.94
N ALA A 14 -16.86 12.43 -4.59
CA ALA A 14 -18.09 11.75 -5.01
C ALA A 14 -18.49 10.55 -4.13
N ARG A 15 -17.86 10.31 -2.97
CA ARG A 15 -18.29 9.24 -2.05
C ARG A 15 -19.19 9.80 -0.94
N SER A 16 -20.27 9.07 -0.68
CA SER A 16 -21.25 9.19 0.41
C SER A 16 -20.65 9.59 1.77
N PRO A 17 -21.43 10.12 2.74
CA PRO A 17 -20.97 10.62 4.06
C PRO A 17 -20.15 9.64 4.94
N ALA A 18 -19.88 8.42 4.49
CA ALA A 18 -19.05 7.44 5.18
C ALA A 18 -17.55 7.67 4.89
N LYS A 19 -16.89 8.31 5.87
CA LYS A 19 -15.44 8.52 6.06
C LYS A 19 -14.81 9.65 5.25
N ARG A 20 -14.76 10.83 5.87
CA ARG A 20 -13.85 11.91 5.46
C ARG A 20 -12.41 11.51 5.75
N ILE A 21 -11.53 11.81 4.80
CA ILE A 21 -10.09 11.51 4.87
C ILE A 21 -9.36 12.31 5.96
N ASP A 22 -9.91 13.45 6.39
CA ASP A 22 -9.37 14.29 7.48
C ASP A 22 -9.27 13.54 8.82
N SER A 23 -10.11 12.55 9.03
CA SER A 23 -10.12 11.65 10.20
C SER A 23 -9.33 10.35 9.99
N ALA A 24 -8.73 10.14 8.83
CA ALA A 24 -8.03 8.89 8.53
C ALA A 24 -6.75 8.76 9.37
N ILE A 25 -6.56 7.59 9.97
CA ILE A 25 -5.31 7.22 10.65
C ILE A 25 -4.27 6.66 9.66
N PHE A 26 -4.73 6.11 8.53
CA PHE A 26 -3.88 5.63 7.44
C PHE A 26 -4.56 5.76 6.07
N ILE A 27 -3.76 5.82 5.00
CA ILE A 27 -4.24 5.88 3.62
C ILE A 27 -3.50 4.84 2.76
N ASP A 28 -4.24 4.16 1.90
CA ASP A 28 -3.74 3.22 0.92
C ASP A 28 -4.41 3.37 -0.46
N GLY A 29 -3.98 2.53 -1.41
CA GLY A 29 -4.65 2.34 -2.69
C GLY A 29 -5.02 0.88 -2.91
N HIS A 30 -6.22 0.66 -3.45
CA HIS A 30 -6.64 -0.65 -3.94
C HIS A 30 -5.70 -1.13 -5.05
N GLN A 31 -5.42 -2.44 -5.14
CA GLN A 31 -4.46 -3.01 -6.09
C GLN A 31 -3.07 -2.35 -6.09
N HIS A 32 -2.67 -1.72 -4.98
CA HIS A 32 -1.39 -1.02 -4.82
C HIS A 32 -1.15 0.14 -5.82
N VAL A 33 -2.21 0.67 -6.44
CA VAL A 33 -2.11 1.71 -7.50
C VAL A 33 -1.40 2.98 -7.04
N HIS A 34 -1.42 3.27 -5.73
CA HIS A 34 -0.75 4.43 -5.13
C HIS A 34 0.77 4.37 -5.20
N LEU A 35 1.37 3.21 -5.52
CA LEU A 35 2.81 3.06 -5.71
C LEU A 35 3.29 3.39 -7.14
N LEU A 36 2.37 3.43 -8.12
CA LEU A 36 2.69 3.65 -9.53
C LEU A 36 3.33 5.03 -9.75
N PRO A 37 4.37 5.20 -10.62
CA PRO A 37 5.08 6.46 -10.78
C PRO A 37 4.19 7.62 -11.20
N GLN A 38 3.15 7.34 -11.98
CA GLN A 38 2.18 8.30 -12.47
C GLN A 38 1.16 8.73 -11.39
N ILE A 39 0.95 7.91 -10.36
CA ILE A 39 -0.11 8.09 -9.34
C ILE A 39 0.47 8.57 -8.01
N ARG A 40 1.65 8.07 -7.62
CA ARG A 40 2.23 8.25 -6.29
C ARG A 40 2.41 9.71 -5.87
N ASP A 41 2.82 10.57 -6.79
CA ASP A 41 3.09 11.97 -6.46
C ASP A 41 1.78 12.70 -6.13
N ALA A 42 0.74 12.50 -6.95
CA ALA A 42 -0.59 13.06 -6.68
C ALA A 42 -1.22 12.46 -5.41
N PHE A 43 -1.07 11.16 -5.18
CA PHE A 43 -1.53 10.50 -3.97
C PHE A 43 -0.91 11.13 -2.70
N LEU A 44 0.42 11.27 -2.66
CA LEU A 44 1.12 11.80 -1.49
C LEU A 44 0.79 13.28 -1.24
N GLN A 45 0.62 14.08 -2.28
CA GLN A 45 0.20 15.48 -2.15
C GLN A 45 -1.21 15.59 -1.54
N VAL A 46 -2.15 14.75 -1.98
CA VAL A 46 -3.50 14.71 -1.41
C VAL A 46 -3.46 14.23 0.04
N ALA A 47 -2.68 13.18 0.34
CA ALA A 47 -2.50 12.69 1.71
C ALA A 47 -1.96 13.79 2.63
N LYS A 48 -0.89 14.49 2.24
CA LYS A 48 -0.32 15.58 3.05
C LYS A 48 -1.30 16.73 3.26
N ALA A 49 -2.03 17.11 2.22
CA ALA A 49 -2.95 18.25 2.29
C ALA A 49 -4.22 17.95 3.10
N ARG A 50 -4.66 16.69 3.13
CA ARG A 50 -5.97 16.32 3.68
C ARG A 50 -5.91 15.50 4.95
N ALA A 51 -4.82 14.78 5.19
CA ALA A 51 -4.59 13.94 6.36
C ALA A 51 -3.11 13.95 6.75
N PRO A 52 -2.53 15.10 7.12
CA PRO A 52 -1.09 15.23 7.38
C PRO A 52 -0.58 14.34 8.52
N HIS A 53 -1.47 13.88 9.41
CA HIS A 53 -1.16 13.00 10.53
C HIS A 53 -1.34 11.51 10.23
N ALA A 54 -1.94 11.17 9.08
CA ALA A 54 -2.08 9.80 8.65
C ALA A 54 -0.74 9.25 8.16
N TRP A 55 -0.49 7.97 8.40
CA TRP A 55 0.58 7.26 7.69
C TRP A 55 0.07 6.69 6.36
N VAL A 56 0.96 6.54 5.39
CA VAL A 56 0.62 5.99 4.07
C VAL A 56 1.26 4.62 3.89
N ARG A 57 0.49 3.67 3.36
CA ARG A 57 0.95 2.28 3.27
C ARG A 57 2.03 2.10 2.20
N GLN A 58 3.20 1.64 2.59
CA GLN A 58 4.22 1.10 1.70
C GLN A 58 4.07 -0.42 1.60
N CYS A 59 4.46 -1.03 0.46
CA CYS A 59 4.24 -2.47 0.20
C CYS A 59 5.57 -3.25 -0.01
N GLY A 60 6.66 -2.73 0.53
CA GLY A 60 7.98 -3.34 0.47
C GLY A 60 8.15 -4.37 1.59
N ARG A 61 8.68 -5.55 1.21
CA ARG A 61 8.84 -6.71 2.09
C ARG A 61 10.13 -6.64 2.92
N PRO A 62 10.18 -7.32 4.09
CA PRO A 62 11.38 -7.42 4.91
C PRO A 62 12.41 -8.45 4.39
N THR A 63 12.12 -9.16 3.29
CA THR A 63 12.94 -10.28 2.79
C THR A 63 14.27 -9.86 2.15
N PRO A 64 15.34 -10.66 2.17
CA PRO A 64 16.61 -10.35 1.50
C PRO A 64 16.46 -10.13 -0.01
N PHE A 65 17.25 -9.25 -0.63
CA PHE A 65 17.13 -8.92 -2.05
C PHE A 65 17.20 -10.14 -2.99
N MET A 66 18.02 -11.14 -2.63
CA MET A 66 18.24 -12.37 -3.39
C MET A 66 16.99 -13.26 -3.49
N SER A 67 16.14 -13.33 -2.46
CA SER A 67 14.89 -14.10 -2.51
C SER A 67 13.76 -13.38 -3.25
N ARG A 68 13.97 -12.12 -3.66
CA ARG A 68 12.95 -11.31 -4.35
C ARG A 68 12.95 -11.50 -5.86
N ILE A 69 14.08 -11.91 -6.43
CA ILE A 69 14.27 -12.03 -7.90
C ILE A 69 13.47 -13.21 -8.47
N ALA A 70 13.26 -14.26 -7.67
CA ALA A 70 12.47 -15.43 -8.06
C ALA A 70 10.95 -15.13 -8.21
N GLU A 71 10.47 -14.00 -7.69
CA GLU A 71 9.04 -13.65 -7.65
C GLU A 71 8.79 -12.28 -8.33
N GLY A 72 8.70 -12.26 -9.66
CA GLY A 72 8.68 -11.03 -10.47
C GLY A 72 7.65 -9.97 -10.03
N LYS A 73 6.43 -10.38 -9.66
CA LYS A 73 5.39 -9.47 -9.12
C LYS A 73 5.85 -8.74 -7.85
N ALA A 74 6.57 -9.45 -7.01
CA ALA A 74 6.89 -9.00 -5.68
C ALA A 74 8.21 -8.18 -5.68
N PHE A 75 9.12 -8.43 -6.62
CA PHE A 75 10.21 -7.52 -6.96
C PHE A 75 9.69 -6.16 -7.47
N PHE A 76 8.66 -6.17 -8.33
CA PHE A 76 8.06 -4.95 -8.86
C PHE A 76 7.51 -4.06 -7.73
N LEU A 77 6.70 -4.63 -6.83
CA LEU A 77 6.16 -3.90 -5.66
C LEU A 77 7.26 -3.34 -4.76
N ASP A 78 8.34 -4.09 -4.53
CA ASP A 78 9.48 -3.63 -3.75
C ASP A 78 10.17 -2.41 -4.37
N LEU A 79 10.37 -2.42 -5.70
CA LEU A 79 10.95 -1.29 -6.41
C LEU A 79 10.03 -0.06 -6.36
N MET A 80 8.73 -0.24 -6.60
CA MET A 80 7.76 0.86 -6.50
C MET A 80 7.73 1.45 -5.10
N SER A 81 7.69 0.58 -4.09
CA SER A 81 7.63 0.97 -2.68
C SER A 81 8.86 1.75 -2.24
N ARG A 82 10.06 1.37 -2.71
CA ARG A 82 11.30 2.15 -2.47
C ARG A 82 11.17 3.58 -2.99
N GLY A 83 10.68 3.75 -4.21
CA GLY A 83 10.47 5.07 -4.82
C GLY A 83 9.37 5.89 -4.13
N PHE A 84 8.36 5.21 -3.60
CA PHE A 84 7.25 5.79 -2.82
C PHE A 84 7.71 6.28 -1.45
N ARG A 85 8.40 5.44 -0.65
CA ARG A 85 8.92 5.82 0.69
C ARG A 85 9.79 7.07 0.64
N ARG A 86 10.76 7.10 -0.27
CA ARG A 86 11.64 8.28 -0.48
C ARG A 86 10.89 9.57 -0.77
N ARG A 87 9.68 9.50 -1.33
CA ARG A 87 8.84 10.68 -1.62
C ARG A 87 7.94 11.02 -0.44
N ALA A 88 7.41 10.02 0.26
CA ALA A 88 6.66 10.21 1.49
C ALA A 88 7.54 10.89 2.55
N ASP A 89 8.80 10.44 2.71
CA ASP A 89 9.77 11.04 3.63
C ASP A 89 10.03 12.52 3.31
N LYS A 90 10.14 12.88 2.02
CA LYS A 90 10.30 14.27 1.58
C LYS A 90 9.10 15.16 1.87
N LEU A 91 7.92 14.57 2.08
CA LEU A 91 6.69 15.27 2.43
C LEU A 91 6.35 15.14 3.90
N ASP A 92 7.25 14.55 4.71
CA ASP A 92 7.05 14.31 6.13
C ASP A 92 5.74 13.53 6.37
N LEU A 93 5.58 12.44 5.61
CA LEU A 93 4.50 11.47 5.75
C LEU A 93 5.08 10.15 6.25
N ARG A 94 4.53 9.64 7.35
CA ARG A 94 4.93 8.35 7.93
C ARG A 94 4.56 7.18 7.00
N THR A 95 5.35 6.12 7.01
CA THR A 95 5.04 4.85 6.36
C THR A 95 5.27 3.68 7.32
N ASN A 96 4.60 2.55 7.09
CA ASN A 96 4.86 1.31 7.84
C ASN A 96 6.26 0.75 7.52
N PRO A 97 6.98 0.17 8.50
CA PRO A 97 8.36 -0.29 8.33
C PRO A 97 8.50 -1.45 7.33
N ALA A 98 7.50 -2.33 7.27
CA ALA A 98 7.48 -3.49 6.39
C ALA A 98 6.05 -3.90 6.03
N PHE A 99 5.93 -4.66 4.95
CA PHE A 99 4.67 -5.17 4.43
C PHE A 99 4.77 -6.66 4.08
N ALA A 100 3.74 -7.42 4.42
CA ALA A 100 3.60 -8.84 4.07
C ALA A 100 2.13 -9.15 3.68
N GLY A 101 1.85 -10.41 3.33
CA GLY A 101 0.48 -10.83 2.96
C GLY A 101 0.09 -10.55 1.50
N ALA A 102 1.06 -10.31 0.62
CA ALA A 102 0.84 -10.42 -0.83
C ALA A 102 0.97 -11.89 -1.23
N TYR A 103 -0.13 -12.50 -1.66
CA TYR A 103 -0.20 -13.88 -2.16
C TYR A 103 -1.18 -13.95 -3.35
N ASP A 104 -1.00 -14.94 -4.22
CA ASP A 104 -1.95 -15.19 -5.30
C ASP A 104 -3.19 -15.92 -4.72
N PHE A 105 -4.38 -15.44 -5.08
CA PHE A 105 -5.67 -16.01 -4.68
C PHE A 105 -5.99 -17.26 -5.50
N ALA A 106 -5.16 -18.29 -5.38
CA ALA A 106 -5.58 -19.60 -5.83
C ALA A 106 -6.69 -20.10 -4.89
N ASP A 107 -7.73 -20.75 -5.43
CA ASP A 107 -8.87 -21.26 -4.66
C ASP A 107 -8.46 -22.29 -3.58
N ASP A 108 -7.22 -22.79 -3.63
CA ASP A 108 -6.61 -23.74 -2.69
C ASP A 108 -5.63 -23.10 -1.68
N ALA A 109 -5.49 -21.77 -1.66
CA ALA A 109 -4.57 -21.10 -0.76
C ALA A 109 -5.01 -21.22 0.70
N ASP A 110 -4.39 -22.13 1.46
CA ASP A 110 -4.62 -22.27 2.89
C ASP A 110 -3.99 -21.10 3.66
N PHE A 111 -4.81 -20.10 3.98
CA PHE A 111 -4.37 -18.91 4.72
C PHE A 111 -3.80 -19.26 6.10
N ALA A 112 -4.27 -20.32 6.76
CA ALA A 112 -3.75 -20.74 8.07
C ALA A 112 -2.29 -21.21 7.98
N ILE A 113 -1.90 -21.81 6.85
CA ILE A 113 -0.50 -22.19 6.57
C ILE A 113 0.33 -20.98 6.14
N LEU A 114 -0.24 -20.05 5.39
CA LEU A 114 0.47 -18.87 4.88
C LEU A 114 0.74 -17.81 5.95
N PHE A 115 -0.20 -17.57 6.86
CA PHE A 115 -0.14 -16.46 7.81
C PHE A 115 1.11 -16.47 8.71
N PRO A 116 1.54 -17.60 9.32
CA PRO A 116 2.78 -17.65 10.10
C PRO A 116 4.01 -17.20 9.31
N ARG A 117 4.04 -17.46 7.99
CA ARG A 117 5.15 -17.05 7.11
C ARG A 117 5.16 -15.55 6.85
N PHE A 118 4.01 -14.89 6.91
CA PHE A 118 3.93 -13.43 6.79
C PHE A 118 4.46 -12.71 8.02
N LEU A 119 4.41 -13.37 9.18
CA LEU A 119 4.93 -12.84 10.44
C LEU A 119 6.45 -13.06 10.58
N ASP A 120 7.02 -14.04 9.88
CA ASP A 120 8.46 -14.28 9.91
C ASP A 120 9.23 -13.03 9.46
N ARG A 121 10.05 -12.49 10.37
CA ARG A 121 10.86 -11.27 10.20
C ARG A 121 10.07 -9.99 9.93
N LEU A 122 8.77 -9.97 10.19
CA LEU A 122 8.01 -8.73 10.19
C LEU A 122 8.35 -7.95 11.48
N PRO A 123 8.89 -6.72 11.38
CA PRO A 123 9.16 -5.90 12.56
C PRO A 123 7.85 -5.43 13.20
N ASP A 124 7.95 -4.97 14.45
CA ASP A 124 6.89 -4.22 15.11
C ASP A 124 6.37 -3.08 14.21
N ASP A 125 5.07 -2.78 14.31
CA ASP A 125 4.33 -1.86 13.43
C ASP A 125 4.30 -2.25 11.94
N GLY A 126 4.79 -3.44 11.59
CA GLY A 126 4.64 -4.02 10.26
C GLY A 126 3.17 -4.28 9.89
N VAL A 127 2.89 -4.30 8.58
CA VAL A 127 1.51 -4.47 8.07
C VAL A 127 1.40 -5.78 7.30
N VAL A 128 0.42 -6.61 7.66
CA VAL A 128 0.02 -7.80 6.89
C VAL A 128 -1.29 -7.50 6.17
N MET A 129 -1.31 -7.64 4.85
CA MET A 129 -2.54 -7.58 4.07
C MET A 129 -3.24 -8.94 4.09
N CYS A 130 -4.56 -8.91 4.23
CA CYS A 130 -5.41 -10.07 4.09
C CYS A 130 -6.67 -9.66 3.31
N HIS A 131 -7.35 -10.65 2.74
CA HIS A 131 -8.58 -10.45 1.99
C HIS A 131 -9.65 -11.41 2.49
N PRO A 132 -10.18 -11.18 3.70
CA PRO A 132 -11.26 -12.01 4.23
C PRO A 132 -12.53 -11.76 3.41
N GLY A 133 -13.21 -12.84 3.05
CA GLY A 133 -14.49 -12.80 2.35
C GLY A 133 -15.22 -14.12 2.56
N PHE A 134 -16.55 -14.05 2.53
CA PHE A 134 -17.37 -15.25 2.36
C PHE A 134 -17.46 -15.54 0.86
N VAL A 135 -17.54 -16.82 0.50
CA VAL A 135 -17.84 -17.22 -0.87
C VAL A 135 -19.33 -16.97 -1.09
N ASP A 136 -19.66 -16.16 -2.09
CA ASP A 136 -21.05 -15.99 -2.52
C ASP A 136 -21.54 -17.33 -3.11
N THR A 137 -22.65 -17.84 -2.59
CA THR A 137 -23.32 -19.07 -3.07
C THR A 137 -24.27 -18.79 -4.21
#